data_AF-A0A2W6BT54-F1
#
_entry.id   AF-A0A2W6BT54-F1
#
_cell.length_a   1.000
_cell.length_b   1.000
_cell.length_c   1.000
_cell.angle_alpha   90.00
_cell.angle_beta   90.00
_cell.angle_gamma   90.00
#
_symmetry.space_group_name_H-M   'P 1'
#
loop_
_entity.id
_entity.type
_entity.pdbx_description
1 polymer ?
#
loop_
_entity_poly.entity_id
_entity_poly.type
_entity_poly.pdbx_seq_one_letter_code
_entity_poly.pdbx_strand_id
1 'polypeptide(L)'
;MARYAVVDYALQRRALLTGVRSGRIGVAEVCDAHPYLLRAAQYHGEPSGQDCPICRADRLTHVRYVYGEDLRHVSGQAKTAAELDRLEGTGRGFSVYTVEVCRTCTWNHLITSYQVGAKPELARAAPRHSRQAARE
;
A
#
# COMPACT_ATOMS: atom_id res chain seq x y z
N MET A 1 -16.07 -2.06 0.71
CA MET A 1 -16.16 -2.17 2.19
C MET A 1 -15.72 -0.84 2.81
N ALA A 2 -15.89 -0.63 4.12
CA ALA A 2 -15.33 0.57 4.76
C ALA A 2 -13.80 0.49 4.82
N ARG A 3 -13.13 1.58 4.44
CA ARG A 3 -11.69 1.78 4.68
C ARG A 3 -11.51 2.51 6.02
N TYR A 4 -10.56 2.08 6.83
CA TYR A 4 -10.28 2.69 8.14
C TYR A 4 -8.79 2.70 8.46
N ALA A 5 -8.41 3.38 9.54
CA ALA A 5 -7.02 3.58 9.95
C ALA A 5 -6.14 4.08 8.78
N VAL A 6 -6.64 5.08 8.06
CA VAL A 6 -5.94 5.67 6.91
C VAL A 6 -4.78 6.52 7.43
N VAL A 7 -3.58 6.24 6.94
CA VAL A 7 -2.37 7.00 7.22
C VAL A 7 -1.83 7.56 5.91
N ASP A 8 -1.66 8.88 5.86
CA ASP A 8 -1.04 9.61 4.76
C ASP A 8 0.40 9.98 5.12
N TYR A 9 1.35 9.59 4.28
CA TYR A 9 2.79 9.77 4.50
C TYR A 9 3.33 11.03 3.79
N ALA A 10 2.48 11.97 3.36
CA ALA A 10 2.87 13.19 2.68
C ALA A 10 3.84 14.07 3.50
N LEU A 11 3.72 14.10 4.83
CA LEU A 11 4.67 14.82 5.68
C LEU A 11 6.07 14.22 5.62
N GLN A 12 6.18 12.90 5.70
CA GLN A 12 7.45 12.18 5.57
C GLN A 12 8.05 12.38 4.18
N ARG A 13 7.21 12.30 3.12
CA ARG A 13 7.61 12.56 1.74
C ARG A 13 8.21 13.96 1.58
N ARG A 14 7.54 14.99 2.09
CA ARG A 14 8.00 16.38 2.04
C ARG A 14 9.32 16.57 2.78
N ALA A 15 9.49 15.93 3.94
CA ALA A 15 10.73 15.99 4.70
C ALA A 15 11.89 15.35 3.92
N LEU A 16 11.67 14.17 3.33
CA LEU A 16 12.64 13.45 2.52
C LEU A 16 13.11 14.29 1.31
N LEU A 17 12.16 14.83 0.54
CA LEU A 17 12.46 15.70 -0.61
C LEU A 17 13.14 17.02 -0.21
N THR A 18 12.87 17.54 0.99
CA THR A 18 13.58 18.72 1.50
C THR A 18 15.01 18.36 1.89
N GLY A 19 15.23 17.18 2.47
CA GLY A 19 16.57 16.62 2.71
C GLY A 19 17.39 16.53 1.43
N VAL A 20 16.82 15.92 0.38
CA VAL A 20 17.45 15.79 -0.94
C VAL A 20 17.77 17.16 -1.55
N ARG A 21 16.80 18.09 -1.58
CA ARG A 21 17.02 19.45 -2.12
C ARG A 21 18.09 20.23 -1.36
N SER A 22 18.23 19.99 -0.06
CA SER A 22 19.28 20.60 0.77
C SER A 22 20.64 19.90 0.68
N GLY A 23 20.75 18.78 -0.05
CA GLY A 23 21.97 17.98 -0.14
C GLY A 23 22.29 17.15 1.11
N ARG A 24 21.43 17.19 2.15
CA ARG A 24 21.61 16.38 3.38
C ARG A 24 21.33 14.90 3.18
N ILE A 25 20.57 14.55 2.15
CA ILE A 25 20.26 13.18 1.75
C ILE A 25 20.72 13.04 0.30
N GLY A 26 21.56 12.06 0.02
CA GLY A 26 22.02 11.75 -1.32
C GLY A 26 20.88 11.20 -2.18
N VAL A 27 20.90 11.50 -3.48
CA VAL A 27 19.90 10.98 -4.43
C VAL A 27 19.89 9.44 -4.44
N ALA A 28 21.05 8.80 -4.34
CA ALA A 28 21.16 7.34 -4.32
C ALA A 28 20.47 6.68 -3.11
N GLU A 29 20.27 7.42 -2.00
CA GLU A 29 19.57 6.89 -0.80
C GLU A 29 18.06 6.83 -0.98
N VAL A 30 17.51 7.59 -1.93
CA VAL A 30 16.06 7.67 -2.19
C VAL A 30 15.68 7.08 -3.55
N CYS A 31 16.68 6.86 -4.40
CA CYS A 31 16.59 6.26 -5.71
C CYS A 31 17.04 4.80 -5.65
N ASP A 32 16.52 4.03 -4.70
CA ASP A 32 16.96 2.68 -4.36
C ASP A 32 15.87 1.62 -4.59
N ALA A 33 14.82 1.93 -5.36
CA ALA A 33 13.73 1.01 -5.63
C ALA A 33 14.23 -0.35 -6.14
N HIS A 34 14.01 -1.39 -5.35
CA HIS A 34 14.48 -2.74 -5.66
C HIS A 34 13.84 -3.29 -6.95
N PRO A 35 14.54 -4.14 -7.74
CA PRO A 35 14.02 -4.69 -9.00
C PRO A 35 12.62 -5.33 -8.94
N TYR A 36 12.25 -5.95 -7.81
CA TYR A 36 10.90 -6.49 -7.60
C TYR A 36 9.82 -5.40 -7.59
N LEU A 37 10.09 -4.24 -6.96
CA LEU A 37 9.18 -3.11 -6.93
C LEU A 37 9.05 -2.47 -8.32
N LEU A 38 10.14 -2.37 -9.07
CA LEU A 38 10.12 -1.88 -10.45
C LEU A 38 9.28 -2.80 -11.36
N ARG A 39 9.41 -4.12 -11.23
CA ARG A 39 8.55 -5.08 -11.94
C ARG A 39 7.09 -4.96 -11.50
N ALA A 40 6.82 -4.79 -10.21
CA ALA A 40 5.46 -4.56 -9.73
C ALA A 40 4.86 -3.27 -10.31
N ALA A 41 5.64 -2.19 -10.42
CA ALA A 41 5.24 -0.96 -11.08
C ALA A 41 4.99 -1.14 -12.58
N GLN A 42 5.74 -2.03 -13.24
CA GLN A 42 5.53 -2.34 -14.66
C GLN A 42 4.23 -3.11 -14.92
N TYR A 43 3.92 -4.13 -14.11
CA TYR A 43 2.83 -5.07 -14.40
C TYR A 43 1.54 -4.83 -13.61
N HIS A 44 1.64 -4.24 -12.41
CA HIS A 44 0.50 -4.00 -11.51
C HIS A 44 0.33 -2.52 -11.15
N GLY A 45 1.23 -1.65 -11.63
CA GLY A 45 1.24 -0.24 -11.29
C GLY A 45 0.23 0.58 -12.09
N GLU A 46 -0.25 1.65 -11.48
CA GLU A 46 -1.10 2.64 -12.14
C GLU A 46 -0.34 3.95 -12.31
N PRO A 47 -0.23 4.49 -13.54
CA PRO A 47 0.37 5.80 -13.76
C PRO A 47 -0.39 6.88 -12.97
N SER A 48 0.35 7.68 -12.23
CA SER A 48 -0.17 8.89 -11.61
C SER A 48 -0.08 10.08 -12.58
N GLY A 49 -0.75 11.18 -12.22
CA GLY A 49 -0.60 12.46 -12.91
C GLY A 49 0.56 13.31 -12.39
N GLN A 50 1.49 12.77 -11.60
CA GLN A 50 2.57 13.51 -10.96
C GLN A 50 3.91 13.12 -11.56
N ASP A 51 4.72 14.11 -11.94
CA ASP A 51 6.08 13.88 -12.41
C ASP A 51 7.00 13.49 -11.25
N CYS A 52 8.03 12.68 -11.55
CA CYS A 52 9.01 12.30 -10.55
C CYS A 52 9.70 13.54 -9.95
N PRO A 53 9.69 13.71 -8.61
CA PRO A 53 10.28 14.89 -7.98
C PRO A 53 11.81 14.93 -8.08
N ILE A 54 12.44 13.80 -8.41
CA ILE A 54 13.89 13.65 -8.55
C ILE A 54 14.33 13.94 -9.99
N CYS A 55 13.95 13.09 -10.95
CA CYS A 55 14.45 13.20 -12.32
C CYS A 55 13.57 14.04 -13.25
N ARG A 56 12.29 14.24 -12.91
CA ARG A 56 11.28 14.91 -13.76
C ARG A 56 11.13 14.35 -15.18
N ALA A 57 11.68 13.17 -15.45
CA ALA A 57 11.73 12.56 -16.78
C ALA A 57 10.61 11.55 -17.04
N ASP A 58 9.97 11.05 -15.98
CA ASP A 58 8.84 10.10 -16.06
C ASP A 58 7.81 10.46 -14.99
N ARG A 59 6.58 10.02 -15.20
CA ARG A 59 5.50 10.09 -14.22
C ARG A 59 5.69 9.02 -13.16
N LEU A 60 5.26 9.32 -11.94
CA LEU A 60 5.22 8.34 -10.86
C LEU A 60 4.15 7.29 -11.14
N THR A 61 4.44 6.05 -10.79
CA THR A 61 3.51 4.92 -10.84
C THR A 61 3.15 4.48 -9.43
N HIS A 62 1.88 4.28 -9.14
CA HIS A 62 1.41 3.77 -7.85
C HIS A 62 1.32 2.25 -7.87
N VAL A 63 1.98 1.60 -6.92
CA VAL A 63 1.93 0.16 -6.69
C VAL A 63 1.23 -0.10 -5.37
N ARG A 64 0.26 -1.00 -5.34
CA ARG A 64 -0.52 -1.32 -4.15
C ARG A 64 -0.21 -2.74 -3.69
N TYR A 65 0.32 -2.88 -2.49
CA TYR A 65 0.55 -4.17 -1.85
C TYR A 65 -0.54 -4.47 -0.83
N VAL A 66 -0.99 -5.73 -0.81
CA VAL A 66 -2.00 -6.21 0.14
C VAL A 66 -1.39 -7.16 1.16
N TYR A 67 -1.78 -7.04 2.43
CA TYR A 67 -1.32 -7.92 3.50
C TYR A 67 -2.46 -8.30 4.43
N GLY A 68 -2.53 -9.56 4.84
CA GLY A 68 -3.52 -10.03 5.79
C GLY A 68 -3.46 -11.54 5.99
N GLU A 69 -3.80 -12.01 7.19
CA GLU A 69 -3.78 -13.44 7.52
C GLU A 69 -4.78 -14.24 6.65
N ASP A 70 -5.96 -13.67 6.41
CA ASP A 70 -7.01 -14.27 5.60
C ASP A 70 -6.68 -14.32 4.10
N LEU A 71 -5.60 -13.65 3.66
CA LEU A 71 -5.18 -13.61 2.26
C LEU A 71 -4.30 -14.80 1.86
N ARG A 72 -3.71 -15.54 2.83
CA ARG A 72 -2.80 -16.67 2.58
C ARG A 72 -1.73 -16.30 1.52
N HIS A 73 -1.69 -16.99 0.39
CA HIS A 73 -0.72 -16.78 -0.69
C HIS A 73 -0.86 -15.43 -1.42
N VAL A 74 -1.99 -14.73 -1.23
CA VAL A 74 -2.23 -13.39 -1.80
C VAL A 74 -1.56 -12.30 -0.97
N SER A 75 -1.26 -12.57 0.30
CA SER A 75 -0.55 -11.63 1.18
C SER A 75 0.85 -11.34 0.63
N GLY A 76 1.24 -10.06 0.62
CA GLY A 76 2.50 -9.56 0.05
C GLY A 76 2.51 -9.37 -1.46
N GLN A 77 1.41 -9.64 -2.17
CA GLN A 77 1.34 -9.42 -3.61
C GLN A 77 0.96 -7.98 -3.97
N ALA A 78 1.49 -7.51 -5.10
CA ALA A 78 1.02 -6.29 -5.74
C ALA A 78 -0.34 -6.53 -6.43
N LYS A 79 -1.21 -5.52 -6.42
CA LYS A 79 -2.56 -5.56 -7.01
C LYS A 79 -2.84 -4.27 -7.77
N THR A 80 -3.50 -4.42 -8.91
CA THR A 80 -4.17 -3.33 -9.64
C THR A 80 -5.40 -2.83 -8.86
N ALA A 81 -5.94 -1.64 -9.13
CA ALA A 81 -7.18 -1.19 -8.49
C ALA A 81 -8.34 -2.17 -8.73
N ALA A 82 -8.46 -2.70 -9.96
CA ALA A 82 -9.53 -3.65 -10.29
C ALA A 82 -9.42 -4.98 -9.52
N GLU A 83 -8.22 -5.45 -9.23
CA GLU A 83 -8.01 -6.63 -8.36
C GLU A 83 -8.27 -6.29 -6.89
N LEU A 84 -7.92 -5.07 -6.48
CA LEU A 84 -8.17 -4.59 -5.13
C LEU A 84 -9.67 -4.51 -4.84
N ASP A 85 -10.46 -3.95 -5.76
CA ASP A 85 -11.92 -3.88 -5.65
C ASP A 85 -12.54 -5.27 -5.53
N ARG A 86 -12.03 -6.24 -6.29
CA ARG A 86 -12.43 -7.66 -6.16
C ARG A 86 -12.10 -8.23 -4.79
N LEU A 87 -10.90 -7.95 -4.26
CA LEU A 87 -10.50 -8.38 -2.91
C LEU A 87 -11.37 -7.74 -1.83
N GLU A 88 -11.67 -6.44 -1.93
CA GLU A 88 -12.59 -5.76 -1.03
C GLU A 88 -13.99 -6.41 -1.06
N GLY A 89 -14.43 -6.92 -2.20
CA GLY A 89 -15.70 -7.65 -2.34
C GLY A 89 -15.74 -9.00 -1.62
N THR A 90 -14.61 -9.61 -1.26
CA THR A 90 -14.57 -10.92 -0.60
C THR A 90 -14.95 -10.90 0.88
N GLY A 91 -15.06 -9.71 1.49
CA GLY A 91 -15.36 -9.57 2.92
C GLY A 91 -14.18 -9.83 3.86
N ARG A 92 -12.99 -10.19 3.33
CA ARG A 92 -11.78 -10.47 4.12
C ARG A 92 -11.14 -9.18 4.63
N GLY A 93 -10.57 -9.24 5.83
CA GLY A 93 -9.79 -8.12 6.39
C GLY A 93 -8.36 -8.10 5.85
N PHE A 94 -7.89 -6.94 5.39
CA PHE A 94 -6.50 -6.77 4.95
C PHE A 94 -6.03 -5.32 4.99
N SER A 95 -4.72 -5.13 5.04
CA SER A 95 -4.03 -3.85 4.89
C SER A 95 -3.64 -3.60 3.44
N VAL A 96 -3.66 -2.35 3.02
CA VAL A 96 -3.19 -1.90 1.71
C VAL A 96 -2.10 -0.86 1.92
N TYR A 97 -0.98 -1.00 1.21
CA TYR A 97 0.13 -0.05 1.19
C TYR A 97 0.35 0.43 -0.24
N THR A 98 0.24 1.74 -0.46
CA THR A 98 0.44 2.36 -1.76
C THR A 98 1.80 3.03 -1.81
N VAL A 99 2.66 2.55 -2.70
CA VAL A 99 4.01 3.05 -2.93
C VAL A 99 4.04 3.78 -4.27
N GLU A 100 4.52 5.01 -4.31
CA GLU A 100 4.86 5.68 -5.57
C GLU A 100 6.25 5.24 -6.04
N VAL A 101 6.43 5.07 -7.34
CA VAL A 101 7.67 4.55 -7.93
C VAL A 101 7.98 5.31 -9.22
N CYS A 102 9.22 5.78 -9.40
CA CYS A 102 9.73 6.21 -10.70
C CYS A 102 10.50 5.06 -11.34
N ARG A 103 10.11 4.65 -12.55
CA ARG A 103 10.76 3.54 -13.24
C ARG A 103 12.08 3.94 -13.92
N THR A 104 12.33 5.24 -14.09
CA THR A 104 13.55 5.76 -14.71
C THR A 104 14.68 5.93 -13.71
N CYS A 105 14.44 6.66 -12.61
CA CYS A 105 15.48 6.97 -11.62
C CYS A 105 15.36 6.16 -10.34
N THR A 106 14.52 5.12 -10.33
CA THR A 106 14.35 4.22 -9.18
C THR A 106 13.95 4.89 -7.86
N TRP A 107 13.35 6.08 -7.92
CA TRP A 107 12.70 6.70 -6.75
C TRP A 107 11.55 5.83 -6.25
N ASN A 108 11.40 5.66 -4.94
CA ASN A 108 10.18 5.17 -4.33
C ASN A 108 9.82 5.90 -3.03
N HIS A 109 8.53 5.90 -2.67
CA HIS A 109 8.08 6.37 -1.36
C HIS A 109 6.72 5.76 -1.01
N LEU A 110 6.52 5.32 0.24
CA LEU A 110 5.19 4.90 0.71
C LEU A 110 4.31 6.15 0.89
N ILE A 111 3.20 6.26 0.18
CA ILE A 111 2.34 7.46 0.19
C ILE A 111 1.07 7.30 1.03
N THR A 112 0.51 6.10 1.11
CA THR A 112 -0.71 5.85 1.88
C THR A 112 -0.75 4.41 2.37
N SER A 113 -1.27 4.21 3.58
CA SER A 113 -1.69 2.88 4.05
C SER A 113 -3.09 2.94 4.67
N TYR A 114 -3.87 1.88 4.50
CA TYR A 114 -5.19 1.77 5.12
C TYR A 114 -5.58 0.31 5.35
N GLN A 115 -6.58 0.10 6.18
CA GLN A 115 -7.19 -1.21 6.41
C GLN A 115 -8.53 -1.31 5.70
N VAL A 116 -8.83 -2.49 5.17
CA VAL A 116 -10.11 -2.91 4.60
C VAL A 116 -10.69 -3.99 5.50
N GLY A 117 -11.99 -3.91 5.79
CA GLY A 117 -12.71 -4.94 6.54
C GLY A 117 -13.71 -4.37 7.53
N ALA A 118 -14.27 -5.23 8.39
CA ALA A 118 -15.08 -4.76 9.52
C ALA A 118 -14.21 -3.99 10.51
N LYS A 119 -14.66 -2.79 10.94
CA LYS A 119 -13.94 -1.99 11.94
C LYS A 119 -13.69 -2.85 13.20
N PRO A 120 -12.47 -2.82 13.79
CA PRO A 120 -12.15 -3.57 15.00
C PRO A 120 -13.10 -3.30 16.18
N GLU A 121 -13.63 -2.06 16.26
CA GLU A 121 -14.58 -1.64 17.29
C GLU A 121 -15.91 -2.42 17.23
N LEU A 122 -16.37 -2.82 16.03
CA LEU A 122 -17.58 -3.62 15.86
C LEU A 122 -17.32 -5.12 15.99
N ALA A 123 -16.10 -5.58 15.70
CA ALA A 123 -15.71 -6.98 15.83
C ALA A 123 -15.52 -7.41 17.30
N ARG A 124 -15.07 -6.51 18.17
CA ARG A 124 -14.97 -6.76 19.62
C ARG A 124 -16.33 -6.77 20.34
N ALA A 125 -17.34 -6.14 19.76
CA ALA A 125 -18.70 -6.06 20.32
C ALA A 125 -19.61 -7.22 19.91
N ALA A 126 -19.17 -8.10 19.00
CA ALA A 126 -19.96 -9.28 18.63
C ALA A 126 -19.91 -10.29 19.79
N PRO A 127 -21.04 -10.60 20.45
CA PRO A 127 -21.05 -11.65 21.46
C PRO A 127 -20.71 -12.96 20.76
N ARG A 128 -19.66 -13.63 21.25
CA ARG A 128 -19.39 -15.03 20.89
C ARG A 128 -20.55 -15.86 21.43
N HIS A 129 -21.62 -15.99 20.66
CA HIS A 129 -22.63 -17.01 20.91
C HIS A 129 -21.98 -18.37 20.67
N SER A 130 -21.37 -18.91 21.72
CA SER A 130 -21.12 -20.33 21.87
C SER A 130 -22.46 -21.05 21.74
N ARG A 131 -22.77 -21.56 20.55
CA ARG A 131 -23.87 -22.51 20.37
C ARG A 131 -23.53 -23.78 21.13
N GLN A 132 -24.35 -24.04 22.14
CA GLN A 132 -24.32 -25.15 23.08
C GLN A 132 -25.17 -26.32 22.51
N ALA A 133 -24.73 -27.57 22.68
CA ALA A 133 -25.54 -28.81 22.83
C ALA A 133 -24.62 -30.04 22.67
N ALA A 134 -24.25 -30.75 23.75
CA ALA A 134 -25.02 -31.82 24.41
C ALA A 134 -25.19 -33.09 23.54
N ARG A 135 -24.43 -34.15 23.88
CA ARG A 135 -24.82 -35.57 23.77
C ARG A 135 -24.02 -36.41 24.77
N GLU A 136 -24.67 -36.81 25.86
CA GLU A 136 -24.60 -38.13 26.52
C GLU A 136 -25.83 -38.29 27.41
#